data_AF-A0A352MVT8-F1
#
_entry.id   AF-A0A352MVT8-F1
#
_cell.length_a   1.000
_cell.length_b   1.000
_cell.length_c   1.000
_cell.angle_alpha   90.00
_cell.angle_beta   90.00
_cell.angle_gamma   90.00
#
_symmetry.space_group_name_H-M   'P 1'
#
loop_
_entity.id
_entity.type
_entity.pdbx_description
1 polymer ?
#
loop_
_entity_poly.entity_id
_entity_poly.type
_entity_poly.pdbx_seq_one_letter_code
_entity_poly.pdbx_strand_id
1 'polypeptide(L)'
;MIYRKLYYTISYKSRKKVIIKIKTHKMGREPAIMKNNKNNSFFKELFASVKDFDKYQDFAIQKVSKEIIYILKLIAIFTFIISLAFTVKIHIEKNKLVKYVDENISNIKFEDGKLSVNNDEKIILKDIALENTAIFIETKELSEEEIRRYEEDINEYSTGIILLKDKMILKTELGTGYTNLLYSDIVKEYDIMNFNKQDLLNAMNGKELITFYIMFFGIFYFYMFIIYFITILIYAIMLAILGRLTSILLRIPMQYKAIFNMALHALTLPIILNLIYIVVNLFTGFNIKYFQVMYSTISYIYIVAAILMIKTDFIKRGQELSKIIEEQQKIREEYNENIENDKNEEDSLNKDNVDKKESDEINKDIDSKENKDGGEPETGEA
;
A
#
# COMPACT_ATOMS: atom_id res chain seq x y z
N MET A 1 -55.39 -8.35 -23.36
CA MET A 1 -54.21 -8.29 -22.47
C MET A 1 -52.86 -8.50 -23.18
N ILE A 2 -52.81 -8.82 -24.48
CA ILE A 2 -51.54 -9.11 -25.22
C ILE A 2 -50.97 -7.87 -25.94
N TYR A 3 -51.79 -6.91 -26.36
CA TYR A 3 -51.33 -5.70 -27.06
C TYR A 3 -50.55 -4.69 -26.19
N ARG A 4 -50.80 -4.64 -24.87
CA ARG A 4 -50.07 -3.74 -23.94
C ARG A 4 -48.61 -4.14 -23.71
N LYS A 5 -48.27 -5.42 -23.92
CA LYS A 5 -46.91 -5.97 -23.69
C LYS A 5 -45.98 -5.76 -24.90
N LEU A 6 -46.52 -5.69 -26.12
CA LEU A 6 -45.74 -5.41 -27.33
C LEU A 6 -45.31 -3.94 -27.41
N TYR A 7 -46.19 -3.00 -27.06
CA TYR A 7 -45.90 -1.56 -27.14
C TYR A 7 -44.80 -1.12 -26.15
N TYR A 8 -44.76 -1.72 -24.96
CA TYR A 8 -43.69 -1.50 -23.98
C TYR A 8 -42.32 -2.07 -24.41
N THR A 9 -42.33 -3.23 -25.08
CA THR A 9 -41.09 -3.90 -25.50
C THR A 9 -40.46 -3.24 -26.73
N ILE A 10 -41.28 -2.73 -27.66
CA ILE A 10 -40.82 -2.01 -28.87
C ILE A 10 -40.35 -0.59 -28.50
N SER A 11 -41.07 0.12 -27.61
CA SER A 11 -40.67 1.44 -27.11
C SER A 11 -39.33 1.41 -26.36
N TYR A 12 -39.06 0.36 -25.57
CA TYR A 12 -37.80 0.23 -24.83
C TYR A 12 -36.59 -0.11 -25.74
N LYS A 13 -36.79 -0.94 -26.78
CA LYS A 13 -35.72 -1.35 -27.71
C LYS A 13 -35.35 -0.24 -28.70
N SER A 14 -36.31 0.57 -29.14
CA SER A 14 -36.07 1.75 -29.98
C SER A 14 -35.44 2.89 -29.18
N ARG A 15 -35.86 3.14 -27.92
CA ARG A 15 -35.18 4.11 -27.02
C ARG A 15 -33.74 3.71 -26.73
N LYS A 16 -33.43 2.41 -26.52
CA LYS A 16 -32.03 1.96 -26.34
C LYS A 16 -31.18 2.19 -27.59
N LYS A 17 -31.69 1.92 -28.80
CA LYS A 17 -30.93 2.17 -30.05
C LYS A 17 -30.73 3.66 -30.32
N VAL A 18 -31.71 4.52 -30.04
CA VAL A 18 -31.58 5.97 -30.20
C VAL A 18 -30.65 6.57 -29.15
N ILE A 19 -30.71 6.11 -27.88
CA ILE A 19 -29.78 6.53 -26.83
C ILE A 19 -28.34 6.07 -27.14
N ILE A 20 -28.13 4.89 -27.71
CA ILE A 20 -26.79 4.40 -28.11
C ILE A 20 -26.24 5.16 -29.34
N LYS A 21 -27.11 5.54 -30.29
CA LYS A 21 -26.69 6.25 -31.52
C LYS A 21 -26.44 7.75 -31.30
N ILE A 22 -27.12 8.38 -30.34
CA ILE A 22 -26.85 9.78 -29.93
C ILE A 22 -25.57 9.85 -29.06
N LYS A 23 -25.28 8.81 -28.26
CA LYS A 23 -24.06 8.72 -27.44
C LYS A 23 -22.75 8.66 -28.25
N THR A 24 -22.81 8.32 -29.54
CA THR A 24 -21.65 8.16 -30.41
C THR A 24 -21.41 9.33 -31.37
N HIS A 25 -22.34 10.30 -31.48
CA HIS A 25 -22.20 11.39 -32.46
C HIS A 25 -22.09 12.81 -31.86
N LYS A 26 -22.34 12.99 -30.54
CA LYS A 26 -22.18 14.30 -29.86
C LYS A 26 -21.31 14.26 -28.59
N MET A 27 -20.53 13.22 -28.37
CA MET A 27 -19.49 13.17 -27.33
C MET A 27 -18.11 13.13 -27.98
N GLY A 28 -17.57 14.31 -28.26
CA GLY A 28 -16.15 14.53 -28.60
C GLY A 28 -15.19 14.32 -27.42
N ARG A 29 -15.59 13.55 -26.41
CA ARG A 29 -14.73 12.91 -25.42
C ARG A 29 -15.38 11.58 -25.10
N GLU A 30 -14.70 10.49 -25.46
CA GLU A 30 -15.06 9.15 -24.99
C GLU A 30 -15.31 9.19 -23.48
N PRO A 31 -16.30 8.46 -22.95
CA PRO A 31 -16.28 8.12 -21.53
C PRO A 31 -14.93 7.47 -21.30
N ALA A 32 -14.16 7.91 -20.31
CA ALA A 32 -12.87 7.32 -19.97
C ALA A 32 -13.07 5.82 -19.74
N ILE A 33 -12.91 5.05 -20.82
CA ILE A 33 -12.68 3.62 -20.81
C ILE A 33 -11.46 3.56 -19.91
N MET A 34 -11.63 2.98 -18.72
CA MET A 34 -10.52 2.63 -17.82
C MET A 34 -9.46 2.00 -18.70
N LYS A 35 -8.44 2.80 -19.02
CA LYS A 35 -7.30 2.35 -19.80
C LYS A 35 -6.73 1.26 -18.94
N ASN A 36 -6.91 0.01 -19.38
CA ASN A 36 -6.29 -1.15 -18.78
C ASN A 36 -4.80 -0.82 -18.75
N ASN A 37 -4.32 -0.40 -17.57
CA ASN A 37 -3.04 0.29 -17.48
C ASN A 37 -1.99 -0.74 -17.88
N LYS A 38 -1.32 -0.48 -19.01
CA LYS A 38 -0.08 -1.15 -19.41
C LYS A 38 0.74 -1.41 -18.15
N ASN A 39 1.14 -2.66 -17.94
CA ASN A 39 2.01 -3.12 -16.85
C ASN A 39 2.96 -2.00 -16.39
N ASN A 40 2.56 -1.25 -15.35
CA ASN A 40 3.39 -0.16 -14.85
C ASN A 40 4.58 -0.82 -14.18
N SER A 41 5.80 -0.44 -14.58
CA SER A 41 7.00 -0.91 -13.92
C SER A 41 6.92 -0.57 -12.43
N PHE A 42 7.42 -1.46 -11.57
CA PHE A 42 7.44 -1.28 -10.11
C PHE A 42 7.95 0.10 -9.71
N PHE A 43 9.01 0.59 -10.35
CA PHE A 43 9.56 1.92 -10.06
C PHE A 43 8.59 3.06 -10.38
N LYS A 44 7.78 2.94 -11.44
CA LYS A 44 6.75 3.94 -11.75
C LYS A 44 5.68 3.97 -10.67
N GLU A 45 5.24 2.80 -10.19
CA GLU A 45 4.28 2.72 -9.08
C GLU A 45 4.88 3.26 -7.78
N LEU A 46 6.17 2.99 -7.50
CA LEU A 46 6.90 3.55 -6.36
C LEU A 46 6.95 5.08 -6.42
N PHE A 47 7.37 5.66 -7.55
CA PHE A 47 7.43 7.11 -7.72
C PHE A 47 6.04 7.76 -7.61
N ALA A 48 5.02 7.14 -8.21
CA ALA A 48 3.64 7.61 -8.11
C ALA A 48 3.14 7.58 -6.66
N SER A 49 3.43 6.51 -5.91
CA SER A 49 3.05 6.38 -4.49
C SER A 49 3.61 7.49 -3.62
N VAL A 50 4.79 8.01 -3.97
CA VAL A 50 5.47 9.08 -3.22
C VAL A 50 4.99 10.47 -3.62
N LYS A 51 4.82 10.75 -4.92
CA LYS A 51 4.68 12.13 -5.44
C LYS A 51 3.31 12.46 -6.04
N ASP A 52 2.53 11.47 -6.45
CA ASP A 52 1.32 11.67 -7.25
C ASP A 52 0.08 11.29 -6.44
N PHE A 53 -0.55 12.29 -5.82
CA PHE A 53 -1.76 12.08 -5.02
C PHE A 53 -2.98 11.74 -5.88
N ASP A 54 -3.03 12.17 -7.14
CA ASP A 54 -4.14 11.84 -8.04
C ASP A 54 -4.17 10.34 -8.35
N LYS A 55 -2.98 9.71 -8.40
CA LYS A 55 -2.85 8.25 -8.56
C LYS A 55 -3.47 7.43 -7.44
N TYR A 56 -3.75 8.01 -6.27
CA TYR A 56 -4.42 7.28 -5.19
C TYR A 56 -5.84 6.87 -5.56
N GLN A 57 -6.51 7.59 -6.47
CA GLN A 57 -7.79 7.16 -7.03
C GLN A 57 -7.64 5.90 -7.88
N ASP A 58 -6.55 5.81 -8.65
CA ASP A 58 -6.23 4.63 -9.46
C ASP A 58 -5.89 3.43 -8.57
N PHE A 59 -5.16 3.64 -7.47
CA PHE A 59 -4.83 2.58 -6.49
C PHE A 59 -6.08 2.06 -5.77
N ALA A 60 -7.00 2.96 -5.41
CA ALA A 60 -8.24 2.64 -4.71
C ALA A 60 -9.12 1.60 -5.45
N ILE A 61 -9.08 1.57 -6.79
CA ILE A 61 -9.91 0.69 -7.61
C ILE A 61 -9.24 -0.64 -7.99
N GLN A 62 -7.97 -0.84 -7.65
CA GLN A 62 -7.24 -2.05 -8.04
C GLN A 62 -7.65 -3.31 -7.24
N LYS A 63 -7.14 -4.45 -7.69
CA LYS A 63 -7.25 -5.71 -6.94
C LYS A 63 -6.28 -5.69 -5.76
N VAL A 64 -6.75 -6.06 -4.57
CA VAL A 64 -5.91 -6.12 -3.35
C VAL A 64 -4.67 -6.97 -3.57
N SER A 65 -4.80 -8.09 -4.28
CA SER A 65 -3.67 -8.96 -4.58
C SER A 65 -2.56 -8.27 -5.36
N LYS A 66 -2.90 -7.33 -6.26
CA LYS A 66 -1.91 -6.54 -6.99
C LYS A 66 -1.13 -5.61 -6.05
N GLU A 67 -1.82 -4.95 -5.13
CA GLU A 67 -1.18 -4.02 -4.19
C GLU A 67 -0.38 -4.74 -3.11
N ILE A 68 -0.83 -5.94 -2.68
CA ILE A 68 -0.02 -6.82 -1.83
C ILE A 68 1.26 -7.24 -2.54
N ILE A 69 1.21 -7.58 -3.84
CA ILE A 69 2.40 -7.92 -4.62
C ILE A 69 3.34 -6.71 -4.74
N TYR A 70 2.81 -5.51 -4.93
CA TYR A 70 3.60 -4.27 -4.92
C TYR A 70 4.35 -4.10 -3.59
N ILE A 71 3.66 -4.24 -2.47
CA ILE A 71 4.29 -4.14 -1.14
C ILE A 71 5.28 -5.25 -0.86
N LEU A 72 5.01 -6.50 -1.26
CA LEU A 72 5.96 -7.59 -1.14
C LEU A 72 7.28 -7.28 -1.87
N LYS A 73 7.21 -6.70 -3.08
CA LYS A 73 8.41 -6.28 -3.83
C LYS A 73 9.16 -5.16 -3.12
N LEU A 74 8.44 -4.15 -2.61
CA LEU A 74 9.05 -3.06 -1.86
C LEU A 74 9.79 -3.58 -0.61
N ILE A 75 9.16 -4.49 0.14
CA ILE A 75 9.73 -5.08 1.34
C ILE A 75 10.94 -5.96 1.01
N ALA A 76 10.87 -6.77 -0.06
CA ALA A 76 12.01 -7.57 -0.49
C ALA A 76 13.25 -6.72 -0.77
N ILE A 77 13.08 -5.59 -1.47
CA ILE A 77 14.20 -4.65 -1.74
C ILE A 77 14.68 -4.01 -0.43
N PHE A 78 13.75 -3.54 0.40
CA PHE A 78 14.05 -2.90 1.67
C PHE A 78 14.86 -3.82 2.60
N THR A 79 14.41 -5.05 2.82
CA THR A 79 15.09 -6.00 3.72
C THR A 79 16.39 -6.50 3.13
N PHE A 80 16.51 -6.63 1.81
CA PHE A 80 17.77 -6.96 1.15
C PHE A 80 18.86 -5.92 1.50
N ILE A 81 18.53 -4.63 1.38
CA ILE A 81 19.46 -3.53 1.68
C ILE A 81 19.85 -3.54 3.16
N ILE A 82 18.88 -3.70 4.07
CA ILE A 82 19.15 -3.76 5.51
C ILE A 82 20.05 -4.95 5.85
N SER A 83 19.75 -6.14 5.34
CA SER A 83 20.54 -7.33 5.61
C SER A 83 21.98 -7.20 5.09
N LEU A 84 22.16 -6.56 3.94
CA LEU A 84 23.48 -6.28 3.40
C LEU A 84 24.24 -5.28 4.30
N ALA A 85 23.59 -4.18 4.68
CA ALA A 85 24.18 -3.17 5.56
C ALA A 85 24.60 -3.77 6.91
N PHE A 86 23.76 -4.61 7.52
CA PHE A 86 24.07 -5.32 8.77
C PHE A 86 25.24 -6.29 8.61
N THR A 87 25.27 -7.05 7.51
CA THR A 87 26.38 -7.98 7.24
C THR A 87 27.70 -7.22 7.09
N VAL A 88 27.70 -6.08 6.39
CA VAL A 88 28.86 -5.19 6.27
C VAL A 88 29.27 -4.63 7.62
N LYS A 89 28.32 -4.20 8.46
CA LYS A 89 28.60 -3.71 9.81
C LYS A 89 29.29 -4.78 10.67
N ILE A 90 28.81 -6.02 10.65
CA ILE A 90 29.46 -7.14 11.35
C ILE A 90 30.89 -7.34 10.86
N HIS A 91 31.13 -7.26 9.55
CA HIS A 91 32.48 -7.36 9.01
C HIS A 91 33.40 -6.26 9.53
N ILE A 92 32.92 -5.00 9.57
CA ILE A 92 33.68 -3.86 10.09
C ILE A 92 34.02 -4.07 11.57
N GLU A 93 33.04 -4.41 12.40
CA GLU A 93 33.29 -4.59 13.83
C GLU A 93 34.20 -5.79 14.12
N LYS A 94 34.03 -6.89 13.37
CA LYS A 94 34.96 -8.02 13.42
C LYS A 94 36.39 -7.59 13.11
N ASN A 95 36.61 -6.74 12.10
CA ASN A 95 37.95 -6.26 11.76
C ASN A 95 38.54 -5.39 12.90
N LYS A 96 37.72 -4.61 13.61
CA LYS A 96 38.18 -3.87 14.80
C LYS A 96 38.61 -4.83 15.91
N LEU A 97 37.82 -5.87 16.18
CA LEU A 97 38.17 -6.90 17.16
C LEU A 97 39.46 -7.63 16.80
N VAL A 98 39.60 -8.07 15.54
CA VAL A 98 40.84 -8.70 15.03
C VAL A 98 42.04 -7.79 15.25
N LYS A 99 41.92 -6.51 14.89
CA LYS A 99 42.99 -5.53 15.07
C LYS A 99 43.34 -5.36 16.55
N TYR A 100 42.34 -5.25 17.42
CA TYR A 100 42.56 -5.14 18.86
C TYR A 100 43.32 -6.36 19.40
N VAL A 101 42.87 -7.58 19.05
CA VAL A 101 43.51 -8.83 19.47
C VAL A 101 44.95 -8.90 18.97
N ASP A 102 45.20 -8.51 17.72
CA ASP A 102 46.54 -8.54 17.16
C ASP A 102 47.50 -7.58 17.88
N GLU A 103 47.05 -6.36 18.17
CA GLU A 103 47.87 -5.29 18.76
C GLU A 103 48.04 -5.40 20.29
N ASN A 104 47.02 -5.87 21.03
CA ASN A 104 46.96 -5.74 22.50
C ASN A 104 47.02 -7.08 23.25
N ILE A 105 46.77 -8.20 22.58
CA ILE A 105 46.85 -9.53 23.19
C ILE A 105 48.19 -10.15 22.80
N SER A 106 49.10 -10.28 23.76
CA SER A 106 50.44 -10.82 23.53
C SER A 106 50.45 -12.34 23.39
N ASN A 107 49.62 -13.04 24.18
CA ASN A 107 49.56 -14.49 24.20
C ASN A 107 48.14 -14.98 24.49
N ILE A 108 47.72 -16.04 23.80
CA ILE A 108 46.54 -16.85 24.12
C ILE A 108 47.01 -18.29 24.16
N LYS A 109 46.76 -18.96 25.28
CA LYS A 109 47.08 -20.37 25.47
C LYS A 109 45.86 -21.11 25.98
N PHE A 110 45.32 -22.00 25.15
CA PHE A 110 44.27 -22.92 25.53
C PHE A 110 44.79 -24.35 25.43
N GLU A 111 44.83 -25.07 26.56
CA GLU A 111 45.26 -26.47 26.63
C GLU A 111 44.40 -27.20 27.68
N ASP A 112 43.96 -28.41 27.37
CA ASP A 112 43.21 -29.28 28.29
C ASP A 112 42.01 -28.61 28.98
N GLY A 113 41.26 -27.80 28.23
CA GLY A 113 40.08 -27.10 28.74
C GLY A 113 40.39 -25.91 29.65
N LYS A 114 41.63 -25.42 29.66
CA LYS A 114 42.04 -24.23 30.40
C LYS A 114 42.54 -23.14 29.47
N LEU A 115 42.01 -21.94 29.63
CA LEU A 115 42.42 -20.72 28.93
C LEU A 115 43.35 -19.89 29.82
N SER A 116 44.42 -19.36 29.24
CA SER A 116 45.23 -18.29 29.79
C SER A 116 45.48 -17.24 28.73
N VAL A 117 45.30 -15.96 29.07
CA VAL A 117 45.47 -14.82 28.16
C VAL A 117 46.43 -13.82 28.82
N ASN A 118 47.42 -13.33 28.08
CA ASN A 118 48.41 -12.35 28.56
C ASN A 118 49.02 -12.69 29.94
N ASN A 119 49.26 -13.96 30.24
CA ASN A 119 49.73 -14.43 31.56
C ASN A 119 48.80 -14.03 32.72
N ASP A 120 47.49 -14.18 32.50
CA ASP A 120 46.42 -13.95 33.47
C ASP A 120 46.21 -12.48 33.87
N GLU A 121 46.58 -11.56 32.96
CA GLU A 121 46.22 -10.15 33.09
C GLU A 121 44.73 -9.92 32.81
N LYS A 122 44.10 -9.13 33.67
CA LYS A 122 42.71 -8.68 33.48
C LYS A 122 42.59 -7.78 32.26
N ILE A 123 41.70 -8.13 31.35
CA ILE A 123 41.39 -7.34 30.16
C ILE A 123 39.90 -7.03 30.14
N ILE A 124 39.56 -5.77 29.88
CA ILE A 124 38.18 -5.32 29.70
C ILE A 124 38.07 -4.63 28.34
N LEU A 125 37.24 -5.20 27.47
CA LEU A 125 36.89 -4.64 26.17
C LEU A 125 35.47 -4.10 26.24
N LYS A 126 35.28 -2.83 25.88
CA LYS A 126 33.97 -2.18 25.82
C LYS A 126 33.77 -1.66 24.40
N ASP A 127 32.61 -1.94 23.81
CA ASP A 127 32.18 -1.43 22.51
C ASP A 127 33.13 -1.73 21.32
N ILE A 128 33.96 -2.78 21.44
CA ILE A 128 34.94 -3.16 20.39
C ILE A 128 34.34 -4.16 19.38
N ALA A 129 33.28 -4.88 19.74
CA ALA A 129 32.61 -5.86 18.87
C ALA A 129 31.22 -5.39 18.39
N LEU A 130 30.44 -4.73 19.25
CA LEU A 130 29.11 -4.16 18.97
C LEU A 130 28.84 -3.05 20.01
N GLU A 131 27.95 -2.10 19.69
CA GLU A 131 27.51 -1.09 20.68
C GLU A 131 26.86 -1.75 21.89
N ASN A 132 27.12 -1.19 23.07
CA ASN A 132 26.60 -1.66 24.36
C ASN A 132 26.99 -3.12 24.65
N THR A 133 28.20 -3.51 24.25
CA THR A 133 28.76 -4.84 24.54
C THR A 133 30.07 -4.77 25.30
N ALA A 134 30.27 -5.73 26.20
CA ALA A 134 31.50 -5.86 26.94
C ALA A 134 32.05 -7.29 26.90
N ILE A 135 33.38 -7.40 26.84
CA ILE A 135 34.11 -8.65 26.99
C ILE A 135 35.08 -8.48 28.15
N PHE A 136 34.90 -9.25 29.21
CA PHE A 136 35.81 -9.32 30.34
C PHE A 136 36.63 -10.60 30.22
N ILE A 137 37.95 -10.50 30.37
CA ILE A 137 38.87 -11.63 30.34
C ILE A 137 39.65 -11.62 31.63
N GLU A 138 39.54 -12.68 32.41
CA GLU A 138 40.24 -12.86 33.68
C GLU A 138 40.49 -14.36 33.89
N THR A 139 41.70 -14.80 33.53
CA THR A 139 42.07 -16.22 33.50
C THR A 139 42.83 -16.69 34.74
N LYS A 140 43.02 -15.82 35.74
CA LYS A 140 43.52 -16.25 37.06
C LYS A 140 42.45 -17.06 37.80
N GLU A 141 42.85 -17.76 38.86
CA GLU A 141 41.86 -18.36 39.75
C GLU A 141 41.10 -17.30 40.53
N LEU A 142 39.78 -17.34 40.41
CA LEU A 142 38.85 -16.43 41.05
C LEU A 142 38.00 -17.18 42.07
N SER A 143 37.63 -16.49 43.15
CA SER A 143 36.59 -16.99 44.06
C SER A 143 35.20 -16.80 43.45
N GLU A 144 34.21 -17.53 43.96
CA GLU A 144 32.81 -17.40 43.56
C GLU A 144 32.24 -15.99 43.84
N GLU A 145 32.77 -15.28 44.85
CA GLU A 145 32.43 -13.89 45.11
C GLU A 145 33.01 -12.95 44.05
N GLU A 146 34.23 -13.19 43.58
CA GLU A 146 34.85 -12.38 42.52
C GLU A 146 34.14 -12.58 41.18
N ILE A 147 33.76 -13.83 40.84
CA ILE A 147 32.98 -14.13 39.64
C ILE A 147 31.63 -13.40 39.67
N ARG A 148 30.94 -13.40 40.82
CA ARG A 148 29.67 -12.67 40.98
C ARG A 148 29.79 -11.17 40.77
N ARG A 149 30.91 -10.56 41.14
CA ARG A 149 31.16 -9.13 40.84
C ARG A 149 31.28 -8.88 39.34
N TYR A 150 31.96 -9.76 38.61
CA TYR A 150 32.04 -9.64 37.15
C TYR A 150 30.67 -9.79 36.48
N GLU A 151 29.84 -10.71 36.98
CA GLU A 151 28.45 -10.84 36.56
C GLU A 151 27.65 -9.56 36.83
N GLU A 152 27.75 -8.99 38.04
CA GLU A 152 27.08 -7.74 38.38
C GLU A 152 27.55 -6.57 37.48
N ASP A 153 28.85 -6.41 37.31
CA ASP A 153 29.45 -5.35 36.47
C ASP A 153 29.02 -5.48 35.00
N ILE A 154 28.87 -6.70 34.47
CA ILE A 154 28.53 -6.90 33.06
C ILE A 154 27.05 -6.64 32.76
N ASN A 155 26.19 -6.51 33.78
CA ASN A 155 24.78 -6.18 33.60
C ASN A 155 24.53 -4.76 33.08
N GLU A 156 25.52 -3.87 33.18
CA GLU A 156 25.46 -2.52 32.59
C GLU A 156 25.32 -2.58 31.05
N TYR A 157 25.76 -3.67 30.42
CA TYR A 157 25.79 -3.85 28.97
C TYR A 157 24.62 -4.70 28.50
N SER A 158 24.10 -4.49 27.27
CA SER A 158 23.01 -5.33 26.74
C SER A 158 23.45 -6.76 26.51
N THR A 159 24.66 -6.94 25.95
CA THR A 159 25.31 -8.24 25.74
C THR A 159 26.69 -8.25 26.39
N GLY A 160 26.99 -9.31 27.14
CA GLY A 160 28.23 -9.45 27.89
C GLY A 160 28.86 -10.82 27.72
N ILE A 161 30.19 -10.87 27.62
CA ILE A 161 30.97 -12.10 27.60
C ILE A 161 32.02 -12.02 28.71
N ILE A 162 32.07 -13.02 29.59
CA ILE A 162 33.15 -13.17 30.57
C ILE A 162 33.92 -14.44 30.21
N LEU A 163 35.20 -14.31 29.90
CA LEU A 163 36.12 -15.40 29.64
C LEU A 163 36.94 -15.65 30.90
N LEU A 164 36.71 -16.79 31.55
CA LEU A 164 37.43 -17.24 32.74
C LEU A 164 38.42 -18.33 32.38
N LYS A 165 39.13 -18.86 33.39
CA LYS A 165 40.14 -19.93 33.21
C LYS A 165 39.56 -21.20 32.59
N ASP A 166 38.37 -21.63 32.98
CA ASP A 166 37.80 -22.95 32.67
C ASP A 166 36.40 -22.88 32.01
N LYS A 167 35.82 -21.68 31.92
CA LYS A 167 34.48 -21.46 31.39
C LYS A 167 34.32 -20.07 30.78
N MET A 168 33.31 -19.95 29.93
CA MET A 168 32.78 -18.68 29.45
C MET A 168 31.39 -18.45 30.03
N ILE A 169 31.11 -17.22 30.45
CA ILE A 169 29.80 -16.78 30.92
C ILE A 169 29.24 -15.81 29.89
N LEU A 170 28.06 -16.12 29.36
CA LEU A 170 27.36 -15.29 28.37
C LEU A 170 26.14 -14.64 29.00
N LYS A 171 26.00 -13.33 28.79
CA LYS A 171 24.82 -12.54 29.09
C LYS A 171 24.27 -11.98 27.79
N THR A 172 22.97 -12.17 27.55
CA THR A 172 22.29 -11.60 26.38
C THR A 172 21.10 -10.78 26.83
N GLU A 173 20.70 -9.78 26.04
CA GLU A 173 19.58 -8.89 26.36
C GLU A 173 18.25 -9.63 26.47
N LEU A 174 18.07 -10.70 25.69
CA LEU A 174 16.84 -11.50 25.63
C LEU A 174 16.80 -12.62 26.68
N GLY A 175 17.92 -12.89 27.37
CA GLY A 175 18.02 -13.93 28.39
C GLY A 175 17.70 -13.40 29.79
N THR A 176 17.10 -14.24 30.63
CA THR A 176 16.77 -13.89 32.03
C THR A 176 17.93 -14.18 33.01
N GLY A 177 19.13 -14.51 32.52
CA GLY A 177 20.27 -14.87 33.34
C GLY A 177 21.51 -15.18 32.52
N TYR A 178 22.53 -15.73 33.18
CA TYR A 178 23.80 -16.11 32.57
C TYR A 178 23.78 -17.53 32.02
N THR A 179 24.44 -17.72 30.87
CA THR A 179 24.72 -19.04 30.31
C THR A 179 26.18 -19.37 30.49
N ASN A 180 26.46 -20.43 31.24
CA ASN A 180 27.82 -20.93 31.45
C ASN A 180 28.16 -22.00 30.41
N LEU A 181 29.31 -21.86 29.78
CA LEU A 181 29.87 -22.81 28.80
C LEU A 181 31.23 -23.27 29.30
N LEU A 182 31.32 -24.52 29.73
CA LEU A 182 32.57 -25.11 30.20
C LEU A 182 33.47 -25.43 29.01
N TYR A 183 34.73 -25.08 29.11
CA TYR A 183 35.69 -25.41 28.06
C TYR A 183 35.94 -26.91 27.95
N SER A 184 35.77 -27.65 29.03
CA SER A 184 35.84 -29.12 28.99
C SER A 184 34.77 -29.76 28.10
N ASP A 185 33.64 -29.09 27.86
CA ASP A 185 32.61 -29.59 26.94
C ASP A 185 33.02 -29.32 25.48
N ILE A 186 33.70 -28.18 25.23
CA ILE A 186 34.28 -27.88 23.90
C ILE A 186 35.32 -28.93 23.51
N VAL A 187 36.21 -29.28 24.44
CA VAL A 187 37.25 -30.31 24.21
C VAL A 187 36.60 -31.65 23.82
N LYS A 188 35.54 -32.06 24.52
CA LYS A 188 34.84 -33.33 24.24
C LYS A 188 34.08 -33.33 22.91
N GLU A 189 33.40 -32.22 22.60
CA GLU A 189 32.51 -32.15 21.44
C GLU A 189 33.24 -31.87 20.12
N TYR A 190 34.30 -31.07 20.16
CA TYR A 190 34.97 -30.55 18.95
C TYR A 190 36.42 -31.01 18.78
N ASP A 191 36.95 -31.83 19.71
CA ASP A 191 38.33 -32.35 19.70
C ASP A 191 39.41 -31.23 19.61
N ILE A 192 39.09 -30.06 20.17
CA ILE A 192 40.00 -28.91 20.23
C ILE A 192 40.83 -29.03 21.50
N MET A 193 41.95 -29.75 21.42
CA MET A 193 42.85 -29.96 22.56
C MET A 193 43.74 -28.75 22.85
N ASN A 194 44.19 -28.05 21.80
CA ASN A 194 45.10 -26.91 21.89
C ASN A 194 44.65 -25.79 20.96
N PHE A 195 44.73 -24.54 21.43
CA PHE A 195 44.41 -23.36 20.63
C PHE A 195 45.23 -22.15 21.07
N ASN A 196 45.76 -21.40 20.11
CA ASN A 196 46.60 -20.22 20.38
C ASN A 196 46.09 -18.95 19.66
N LYS A 197 46.81 -17.83 19.87
CA LYS A 197 46.47 -16.54 19.26
C LYS A 197 46.44 -16.61 17.73
N GLN A 198 47.38 -17.30 17.10
CA GLN A 198 47.44 -17.39 15.65
C GLN A 198 46.27 -18.21 15.10
N ASP A 199 45.86 -19.27 15.79
CA ASP A 199 44.66 -20.04 15.44
C ASP A 199 43.40 -19.17 15.50
N LEU A 200 43.27 -18.33 16.53
CA LEU A 200 42.18 -17.36 16.64
C LEU A 200 42.17 -16.36 15.47
N LEU A 201 43.32 -15.76 15.17
CA LEU A 201 43.44 -14.81 14.07
C LEU A 201 43.17 -15.47 12.71
N ASN A 202 43.59 -16.72 12.52
CA ASN A 202 43.32 -17.50 11.32
C ASN A 202 41.82 -17.81 11.22
N ALA A 203 41.16 -18.24 12.30
CA ALA A 203 39.72 -18.49 12.31
C ALA A 203 38.91 -17.21 12.02
N MET A 204 39.34 -16.06 12.55
CA MET A 204 38.69 -14.75 12.32
C MET A 204 39.05 -14.09 10.97
N ASN A 205 39.90 -14.70 10.15
CA ASN A 205 40.23 -14.21 8.80
C ASN A 205 40.15 -15.31 7.73
N GLY A 206 39.74 -16.52 8.12
CA GLY A 206 39.66 -17.69 7.28
C GLY A 206 38.58 -17.58 6.21
N LYS A 207 38.63 -18.50 5.24
CA LYS A 207 37.65 -18.55 4.15
C LYS A 207 36.27 -18.98 4.66
N GLU A 208 36.22 -19.70 5.77
CA GLU A 208 35.03 -20.15 6.49
C GLU A 208 34.13 -18.97 6.91
N LEU A 209 34.71 -17.79 7.16
CA LEU A 209 33.94 -16.59 7.46
C LEU A 209 33.09 -16.10 6.29
N ILE A 210 33.52 -16.33 5.05
CA ILE A 210 32.72 -15.96 3.88
C ILE A 210 31.42 -16.78 3.89
N THR A 211 31.52 -18.07 4.19
CA THR A 211 30.35 -18.96 4.35
C THR A 211 29.46 -18.48 5.50
N PHE A 212 30.04 -18.09 6.64
CA PHE A 212 29.29 -17.51 7.75
C PHE A 212 28.52 -16.25 7.32
N TYR A 213 29.16 -15.30 6.62
CA TYR A 213 28.48 -14.08 6.17
C TYR A 213 27.34 -14.36 5.20
N ILE A 214 27.51 -15.32 4.27
CA ILE A 214 26.45 -15.70 3.33
C ILE A 214 25.27 -16.34 4.07
N MET A 215 25.54 -17.25 5.01
CA MET A 215 24.48 -17.90 5.81
C MET A 215 23.77 -16.88 6.70
N PHE A 216 24.53 -16.04 7.41
CA PHE A 216 23.99 -14.97 8.24
C PHE A 216 23.10 -14.04 7.42
N PHE A 217 23.59 -13.55 6.27
CA PHE A 217 22.82 -12.70 5.37
C PHE A 217 21.52 -13.38 4.94
N GLY A 218 21.58 -14.64 4.52
CA GLY A 218 20.40 -15.40 4.07
C GLY A 218 19.35 -15.54 5.18
N ILE A 219 19.74 -16.04 6.35
CA ILE A 219 18.85 -16.23 7.50
C ILE A 219 18.26 -14.89 7.95
N PHE A 220 19.12 -13.88 8.10
CA PHE A 220 18.72 -12.56 8.55
C PHE A 220 17.79 -11.86 7.56
N TYR A 221 18.01 -12.03 6.25
CA TYR A 221 17.14 -11.53 5.20
C TYR A 221 15.73 -12.13 5.29
N PHE A 222 15.61 -13.45 5.42
CA PHE A 222 14.30 -14.09 5.55
C PHE A 222 13.58 -13.70 6.84
N TYR A 223 14.31 -13.67 7.95
CA TYR A 223 13.80 -13.21 9.23
C TYR A 223 13.23 -11.79 9.13
N MET A 224 14.03 -10.85 8.61
CA MET A 224 13.62 -9.46 8.43
C MET A 224 12.45 -9.35 7.44
N PHE A 225 12.47 -10.08 6.34
CA PHE A 225 11.39 -10.06 5.35
C PHE A 225 10.04 -10.41 5.98
N ILE A 226 9.98 -11.48 6.78
CA ILE A 226 8.75 -11.93 7.43
C ILE A 226 8.27 -10.88 8.45
N ILE A 227 9.15 -10.41 9.33
CA ILE A 227 8.77 -9.42 10.36
C ILE A 227 8.27 -8.13 9.71
N TYR A 228 9.02 -7.56 8.77
CA TYR A 228 8.62 -6.31 8.11
C TYR A 228 7.33 -6.47 7.31
N PHE A 229 7.11 -7.62 6.66
CA PHE A 229 5.86 -7.90 5.98
C PHE A 229 4.66 -7.88 6.92
N ILE A 230 4.75 -8.57 8.06
CA ILE A 230 3.69 -8.59 9.06
C ILE A 230 3.46 -7.19 9.62
N THR A 231 4.52 -6.48 10.01
CA THR A 231 4.42 -5.12 10.57
C THR A 231 3.78 -4.13 9.60
N ILE A 232 4.19 -4.14 8.32
CA ILE A 232 3.62 -3.25 7.30
C ILE A 232 2.16 -3.59 7.03
N LEU A 233 1.79 -4.87 7.05
CA LEU A 233 0.40 -5.27 6.90
C LEU A 233 -0.48 -4.78 8.06
N ILE A 234 0.02 -4.89 9.30
CA ILE A 234 -0.66 -4.33 10.48
C ILE A 234 -0.84 -2.82 10.33
N TYR A 235 0.20 -2.08 9.92
CA TYR A 235 0.09 -0.64 9.69
C TYR A 235 -0.88 -0.29 8.56
N ALA A 236 -0.92 -1.06 7.48
CA ALA A 236 -1.87 -0.84 6.40
C ALA A 236 -3.32 -1.04 6.89
N ILE A 237 -3.57 -2.04 7.73
CA ILE A 237 -4.87 -2.28 8.37
C ILE A 237 -5.24 -1.10 9.27
N MET A 238 -4.32 -0.65 10.14
CA MET A 238 -4.54 0.50 11.02
C MET A 238 -4.86 1.78 10.23
N LEU A 239 -4.09 2.06 9.18
CA LEU A 239 -4.32 3.21 8.29
C LEU A 239 -5.65 3.11 7.55
N ALA A 240 -6.06 1.90 7.14
CA ALA A 240 -7.34 1.70 6.49
C ALA A 240 -8.52 1.95 7.44
N ILE A 241 -8.39 1.56 8.71
CA ILE A 241 -9.38 1.87 9.76
C ILE A 241 -9.47 3.39 9.96
N LEU A 242 -8.33 4.07 10.13
CA LEU A 242 -8.30 5.52 10.30
C LEU A 242 -8.87 6.24 9.07
N GLY A 243 -8.46 5.85 7.86
CA GLY A 243 -8.99 6.41 6.61
C GLY A 243 -10.50 6.15 6.46
N ARG A 244 -11.01 5.03 6.97
CA ARG A 244 -12.46 4.76 7.00
C ARG A 244 -13.18 5.76 7.90
N LEU A 245 -12.66 6.04 9.09
CA LEU A 245 -13.19 7.08 9.96
C LEU A 245 -13.17 8.44 9.28
N THR A 246 -12.06 8.81 8.63
CA THR A 246 -11.94 10.04 7.84
C THR A 246 -13.00 10.11 6.73
N SER A 247 -13.23 9.01 6.00
CA SER A 247 -14.24 8.96 4.93
C SER A 247 -15.66 9.20 5.44
N ILE A 248 -15.99 8.66 6.62
CA ILE A 248 -17.30 8.84 7.26
C ILE A 248 -17.46 10.30 7.70
N LEU A 249 -16.44 10.86 8.36
CA LEU A 249 -16.45 12.27 8.79
C LEU A 249 -16.63 13.23 7.60
N LEU A 250 -15.98 12.92 6.48
CA LEU A 250 -16.07 13.71 5.26
C LEU A 250 -17.32 13.41 4.41
N ARG A 251 -18.14 12.43 4.81
CA ARG A 251 -19.38 11.97 4.15
C ARG A 251 -19.16 11.44 2.74
N ILE A 252 -18.08 10.68 2.52
CA ILE A 252 -17.77 10.04 1.25
C ILE A 252 -17.91 8.53 1.39
N PRO A 253 -18.77 7.87 0.60
CA PRO A 253 -18.93 6.42 0.66
C PRO A 253 -17.74 5.72 0.00
N MET A 254 -16.73 5.37 0.78
CA MET A 254 -15.60 4.55 0.31
C MET A 254 -15.61 3.16 0.94
N GLN A 255 -15.33 2.14 0.13
CA GLN A 255 -15.20 0.77 0.63
C GLN A 255 -13.88 0.59 1.38
N TYR A 256 -13.86 -0.23 2.44
CA TYR A 256 -12.65 -0.53 3.20
C TYR A 256 -11.50 -1.00 2.30
N LYS A 257 -11.81 -1.88 1.32
CA LYS A 257 -10.86 -2.36 0.32
C LYS A 257 -10.13 -1.23 -0.41
N ALA A 258 -10.85 -0.18 -0.81
CA ALA A 258 -10.29 0.94 -1.55
C ALA A 258 -9.29 1.73 -0.69
N ILE A 259 -9.64 1.97 0.57
CA ILE A 259 -8.78 2.65 1.54
C ILE A 259 -7.56 1.79 1.88
N PHE A 260 -7.74 0.49 2.00
CA PHE A 260 -6.65 -0.45 2.24
C PHE A 260 -5.62 -0.46 1.11
N ASN A 261 -6.06 -0.49 -0.16
CA ASN A 261 -5.15 -0.34 -1.29
C ASN A 261 -4.37 0.97 -1.22
N MET A 262 -5.05 2.09 -0.98
CA MET A 262 -4.38 3.39 -0.80
C MET A 262 -3.39 3.38 0.37
N ALA A 263 -3.72 2.72 1.48
CA ALA A 263 -2.86 2.62 2.66
C ALA A 263 -1.54 1.91 2.36
N LEU A 264 -1.58 0.85 1.55
CA LEU A 264 -0.36 0.17 1.09
C LEU A 264 0.55 1.15 0.34
N HIS A 265 0.02 1.97 -0.57
CA HIS A 265 0.82 2.98 -1.26
C HIS A 265 1.30 4.12 -0.35
N ALA A 266 0.46 4.58 0.59
CA ALA A 266 0.79 5.64 1.55
C ALA A 266 1.99 5.29 2.44
N LEU A 267 2.22 4.00 2.69
CA LEU A 267 3.36 3.51 3.47
C LEU A 267 4.69 3.54 2.69
N THR A 268 4.67 3.73 1.36
CA THR A 268 5.88 3.69 0.53
C THR A 268 6.93 4.70 0.98
N LEU A 269 6.55 5.97 1.16
CA LEU A 269 7.48 7.02 1.57
C LEU A 269 8.02 6.80 3.00
N PRO A 270 7.17 6.54 4.02
CA PRO A 270 7.63 6.17 5.36
C PRO A 270 8.61 4.99 5.37
N ILE A 271 8.37 3.94 4.57
CA ILE A 271 9.27 2.79 4.46
C ILE A 271 10.64 3.22 3.92
N ILE A 272 10.68 4.01 2.84
CA ILE A 272 11.95 4.49 2.26
C ILE A 272 12.72 5.36 3.26
N LEU A 273 12.03 6.25 3.98
CA LEU A 273 12.67 7.13 4.97
C LEU A 273 13.18 6.34 6.18
N ASN A 274 12.43 5.34 6.62
CA ASN A 274 12.88 4.43 7.68
C ASN A 274 14.12 3.63 7.25
N LEU A 275 14.21 3.21 5.99
CA LEU A 275 15.39 2.53 5.45
C LEU A 275 16.65 3.38 5.60
N ILE A 276 16.56 4.63 5.12
CA ILE A 276 17.67 5.58 5.14
C ILE A 276 18.13 5.78 6.58
N TYR A 277 17.20 5.96 7.51
CA TYR A 277 17.53 6.14 8.92
C TYR A 277 18.17 4.93 9.55
N ILE A 278 17.65 3.72 9.33
CA ILE A 278 18.25 2.49 9.86
C ILE A 278 19.70 2.38 9.38
N VAL A 279 19.95 2.63 8.10
CA VAL A 279 21.32 2.58 7.54
C VAL A 279 22.21 3.66 8.15
N VAL A 280 21.75 4.90 8.23
CA VAL A 280 22.52 6.00 8.84
C VAL A 280 22.83 5.70 10.31
N ASN A 281 21.82 5.31 11.09
CA ASN A 281 21.96 4.96 12.49
C ASN A 281 22.96 3.80 12.67
N LEU A 282 22.88 2.76 11.86
CA LEU A 282 23.76 1.59 11.93
C LEU A 282 25.26 1.93 11.80
N PHE A 283 25.60 2.91 10.96
CA PHE A 283 27.00 3.27 10.72
C PHE A 283 27.49 4.46 11.55
N THR A 284 26.59 5.30 12.06
CA THR A 284 26.95 6.55 12.76
C THR A 284 26.55 6.61 14.22
N GLY A 285 25.69 5.68 14.69
CA GLY A 285 25.06 5.76 16.01
C GLY A 285 24.03 6.90 16.14
N PHE A 286 23.73 7.62 15.05
CA PHE A 286 22.85 8.78 15.09
C PHE A 286 21.41 8.39 15.45
N ASN A 287 20.97 8.77 16.64
CA ASN A 287 19.63 8.45 17.14
C ASN A 287 18.72 9.69 17.10
N ILE A 288 17.57 9.56 16.45
CA ILE A 288 16.50 10.56 16.51
C ILE A 288 15.37 10.00 17.38
N LYS A 289 15.07 10.68 18.49
CA LYS A 289 13.91 10.34 19.33
C LYS A 289 12.61 10.47 18.53
N TYR A 290 11.72 9.51 18.70
CA TYR A 290 10.40 9.46 18.04
C TYR A 290 10.43 9.39 16.51
N PHE A 291 11.56 8.99 15.90
CA PHE A 291 11.69 8.88 14.46
C PHE A 291 10.55 8.07 13.83
N GLN A 292 10.24 6.89 14.39
CA GLN A 292 9.17 6.02 13.89
C GLN A 292 7.78 6.67 13.89
N VAL A 293 7.46 7.45 14.93
CA VAL A 293 6.16 8.14 15.04
C VAL A 293 6.06 9.19 13.93
N MET A 294 7.12 9.96 13.71
CA MET A 294 7.14 11.04 12.72
C MET A 294 6.80 10.55 11.30
N TYR A 295 7.43 9.48 10.81
CA TYR A 295 7.13 8.98 9.46
C TYR A 295 5.81 8.20 9.39
N SER A 296 5.37 7.58 10.49
CA SER A 296 4.03 6.97 10.54
C SER A 296 2.92 8.03 10.37
N THR A 297 3.13 9.24 10.90
CA THR A 297 2.24 10.39 10.69
C THR A 297 2.15 10.80 9.22
N ILE A 298 3.25 10.70 8.46
CA ILE A 298 3.25 11.03 7.02
C ILE A 298 2.27 10.14 6.26
N SER A 299 2.27 8.82 6.52
CA SER A 299 1.31 7.91 5.89
C SER A 299 -0.15 8.27 6.21
N TYR A 300 -0.43 8.76 7.42
CA TYR A 300 -1.77 9.23 7.77
C TYR A 300 -2.15 10.51 7.01
N ILE A 301 -1.23 11.49 6.93
CA ILE A 301 -1.43 12.71 6.12
C ILE A 301 -1.72 12.34 4.66
N TYR A 302 -1.01 11.37 4.10
CA TYR A 302 -1.22 10.89 2.74
C TYR A 302 -2.63 10.34 2.53
N ILE A 303 -3.11 9.51 3.46
CA ILE A 303 -4.47 8.96 3.39
C ILE A 303 -5.51 10.08 3.49
N VAL A 304 -5.38 11.01 4.44
CA VAL A 304 -6.33 12.12 4.57
C VAL A 304 -6.33 12.99 3.31
N ALA A 305 -5.16 13.33 2.77
CA ALA A 305 -5.02 14.14 1.56
C ALA A 305 -5.66 13.45 0.35
N ALA A 306 -5.38 12.16 0.14
CA ALA A 306 -5.98 11.37 -0.94
C ALA A 306 -7.51 11.35 -0.84
N ILE A 307 -8.07 11.18 0.36
CA ILE A 307 -9.52 11.20 0.57
C ILE A 307 -10.11 12.58 0.27
N LEU A 308 -9.45 13.66 0.67
CA LEU A 308 -9.88 15.03 0.37
C LEU A 308 -9.85 15.34 -1.13
N MET A 309 -8.85 14.83 -1.85
CA MET A 309 -8.80 14.96 -3.32
C MET A 309 -9.94 14.18 -3.97
N ILE A 310 -10.17 12.92 -3.56
CA ILE A 310 -11.31 12.12 -4.02
C ILE A 310 -12.64 12.84 -3.74
N LYS A 311 -12.78 13.48 -2.57
CA LYS A 311 -13.97 14.29 -2.24
C LYS A 311 -14.21 15.38 -3.26
N THR A 312 -13.16 16.13 -3.55
CA THR A 312 -13.21 17.31 -4.40
C THR A 312 -13.66 16.90 -5.81
N ASP A 313 -13.10 15.81 -6.32
CA ASP A 313 -13.49 15.29 -7.63
C ASP A 313 -14.88 14.66 -7.63
N PHE A 314 -15.26 13.98 -6.56
CA PHE A 314 -16.61 13.44 -6.39
C PHE A 314 -17.68 14.55 -6.42
N ILE A 315 -17.43 15.66 -5.71
CA ILE A 315 -18.33 16.83 -5.70
C ILE A 315 -18.42 17.45 -7.10
N LYS A 316 -17.27 17.68 -7.76
CA LYS A 316 -17.23 18.23 -9.13
C LYS A 316 -18.04 17.37 -10.11
N ARG A 317 -17.84 16.05 -10.10
CA ARG A 317 -18.60 15.11 -10.96
C ARG A 317 -20.09 15.11 -10.64
N GLY A 318 -20.46 15.27 -9.37
CA GLY A 318 -21.85 15.42 -8.95
C GLY A 318 -22.51 16.67 -9.54
N GLN A 319 -21.81 17.82 -9.51
CA GLN A 319 -22.30 19.07 -10.10
C GLN A 319 -22.43 18.99 -11.62
N GLU A 320 -21.45 18.39 -12.31
CA GLU A 320 -21.52 18.16 -13.76
C GLU A 320 -22.71 17.26 -14.12
N LEU A 321 -22.96 16.20 -13.35
CA LEU A 321 -24.09 15.32 -13.57
C LEU A 321 -25.44 16.03 -13.35
N SER A 322 -25.56 16.86 -12.30
CA SER A 322 -26.77 17.66 -12.06
C SER A 322 -27.06 18.61 -13.22
N LYS A 323 -26.05 19.30 -13.75
CA LYS A 323 -26.21 20.17 -14.94
C LYS A 323 -26.69 19.40 -16.16
N ILE A 324 -26.14 18.20 -16.40
CA ILE A 324 -26.59 17.33 -17.51
C ILE A 324 -28.04 16.90 -17.31
N ILE A 325 -28.44 16.56 -16.08
CA ILE A 325 -29.83 16.17 -15.77
C ILE A 325 -30.78 17.34 -16.01
N GLU A 326 -30.43 18.56 -15.56
CA GLU A 326 -31.21 19.77 -15.78
C GLU A 326 -31.37 20.08 -17.28
N GLU A 327 -30.30 19.99 -18.08
CA GLU A 327 -30.37 20.17 -19.53
C GLU A 327 -31.26 19.11 -20.20
N GLN A 328 -31.18 17.85 -19.77
CA GLN A 328 -32.04 16.78 -20.28
C GLN A 328 -33.51 16.95 -19.89
N GLN A 329 -33.79 17.54 -18.72
CA GLN A 329 -35.14 17.90 -18.30
C GLN A 329 -35.71 19.02 -19.16
N LYS A 330 -34.95 20.10 -19.39
CA LYS A 330 -35.35 21.20 -20.29
C LYS A 330 -35.65 20.71 -21.70
N ILE A 331 -34.77 19.88 -22.28
CA ILE A 331 -35.01 19.29 -23.61
C ILE A 331 -36.29 18.45 -23.64
N ARG A 332 -36.61 17.74 -22.54
CA ARG A 332 -37.84 16.95 -22.45
C ARG A 332 -39.08 17.84 -22.30
N GLU A 333 -38.99 18.92 -21.54
CA GLU A 333 -40.06 19.90 -21.38
C GLU A 333 -40.33 20.61 -22.71
N GLU A 334 -39.31 21.14 -23.38
CA GLU A 334 -39.43 21.73 -24.72
C GLU A 334 -40.02 20.74 -25.73
N TYR A 335 -39.60 19.47 -25.69
CA TYR A 335 -40.17 18.44 -26.57
C TYR A 335 -41.64 18.15 -26.27
N ASN A 336 -42.05 18.16 -25.00
CA ASN A 336 -43.44 17.96 -24.61
C ASN A 336 -44.31 19.18 -24.94
N GLU A 337 -43.82 20.40 -24.71
CA GLU A 337 -44.49 21.64 -25.12
C GLU A 337 -44.66 21.70 -26.63
N ASN A 338 -43.64 21.33 -27.41
CA ASN A 338 -43.78 21.26 -28.87
C ASN A 338 -44.83 20.23 -29.30
N ILE A 339 -44.90 19.06 -28.64
CA ILE A 339 -45.97 18.08 -28.92
C ILE A 339 -47.35 18.60 -28.52
N GLU A 340 -47.48 19.31 -27.40
CA GLU A 340 -48.75 19.91 -27.00
C GLU A 340 -49.16 21.04 -27.95
N ASN A 341 -48.22 21.86 -28.40
CA ASN A 341 -48.46 22.91 -29.39
C ASN A 341 -48.86 22.29 -30.74
N ASP A 342 -48.15 21.27 -31.23
CA ASP A 342 -48.50 20.57 -32.47
C ASP A 342 -49.91 19.94 -32.39
N LYS A 343 -50.30 19.38 -31.25
CA LYS A 343 -51.65 18.83 -31.03
C LYS A 343 -52.72 19.91 -30.94
N ASN A 344 -52.44 21.02 -30.26
CA ASN A 344 -53.37 22.13 -30.15
C ASN A 344 -53.57 22.82 -31.52
N GLU A 345 -52.52 22.90 -32.34
CA GLU A 345 -52.63 23.36 -33.73
C GLU A 345 -53.47 22.40 -34.57
N GLU A 346 -53.26 21.07 -34.49
CA GLU A 346 -54.11 20.07 -35.18
C GLU A 346 -55.58 20.12 -34.72
N ASP A 347 -55.85 20.30 -33.43
CA ASP A 347 -57.21 20.42 -32.89
C ASP A 347 -57.89 21.74 -33.32
N SER A 348 -57.13 22.84 -33.41
CA SER A 348 -57.66 24.13 -33.93
C SER A 348 -58.01 24.05 -35.42
N LEU A 349 -57.16 23.41 -36.23
CA LEU A 349 -57.40 23.18 -37.66
C LEU A 349 -58.60 22.25 -37.91
N ASN A 350 -58.84 21.28 -37.03
CA ASN A 350 -60.04 20.44 -37.11
C ASN A 350 -61.31 21.20 -36.73
N LYS A 351 -61.26 22.10 -35.75
CA LYS A 351 -62.40 22.93 -35.35
C LYS A 351 -62.81 23.92 -36.44
N ASP A 352 -61.84 24.59 -37.06
CA ASP A 352 -62.08 25.51 -38.19
C ASP A 352 -62.67 24.79 -39.43
N ASN A 353 -62.36 23.50 -39.61
CA ASN A 353 -62.94 22.67 -40.68
C ASN A 353 -64.37 22.18 -40.36
N VAL A 354 -64.74 22.09 -39.08
CA VAL A 354 -66.12 21.77 -38.65
C VAL A 354 -67.01 23.00 -38.77
N ASP A 355 -66.53 24.17 -38.34
CA ASP A 355 -67.26 25.44 -38.45
C ASP A 355 -67.50 25.85 -39.92
N LYS A 356 -66.56 25.53 -40.84
CA LYS A 356 -66.75 25.69 -42.29
C LYS A 356 -67.78 24.73 -42.89
N LYS A 357 -67.92 23.51 -42.34
CA LYS A 357 -68.93 22.54 -42.80
C LYS A 357 -70.34 22.90 -42.35
N GLU A 358 -70.51 23.44 -41.14
CA GLU A 358 -71.81 23.93 -40.67
C GLU A 358 -72.26 25.19 -41.44
N SER A 359 -71.32 26.07 -41.84
CA SER A 359 -71.66 27.24 -42.67
C SER A 359 -71.95 26.90 -44.14
N ASP A 360 -71.39 25.80 -44.68
CA ASP A 360 -71.75 25.27 -46.00
C ASP A 360 -73.07 24.48 -46.02
N GLU A 361 -73.50 23.89 -44.90
CA GLU A 361 -74.82 23.25 -44.77
C GLU A 361 -75.96 24.27 -44.67
N ILE A 362 -75.75 25.40 -43.96
CA ILE A 362 -76.76 26.48 -43.87
C ILE A 362 -77.00 27.16 -45.24
N ASN A 363 -75.99 27.22 -46.13
CA ASN A 363 -76.15 27.76 -47.48
C ASN A 363 -76.86 26.81 -48.46
N LYS A 364 -76.91 25.49 -48.20
CA LYS A 364 -77.63 24.52 -49.07
C LYS A 364 -79.14 24.45 -48.79
N ASP A 365 -79.58 24.87 -47.61
CA ASP A 365 -81.01 24.91 -47.27
C ASP A 365 -81.74 26.16 -47.79
N ILE A 366 -81.00 27.19 -48.24
CA ILE A 366 -81.59 28.40 -48.83
C ILE A 366 -81.87 28.22 -50.34
N ASP A 367 -81.07 27.43 -51.05
CA ASP A 367 -81.17 27.23 -52.51
C ASP A 367 -82.22 26.19 -52.95
N SER A 368 -82.87 25.47 -52.01
CA SER A 368 -83.83 24.39 -52.32
C SER A 368 -85.31 24.78 -52.20
N LYS A 369 -85.63 26.08 -52.08
CA LYS A 369 -87.01 26.60 -52.01
C LYS A 369 -87.51 27.41 -53.21
N GLU A 370 -86.69 27.71 -54.21
CA GLU A 370 -87.13 28.35 -55.44
C GLU A 370 -86.87 27.44 -56.63
N ASN A 371 -87.85 26.61 -57.01
CA ASN A 371 -88.25 26.30 -58.39
C ASN A 371 -89.19 25.08 -58.44
N LYS A 372 -90.49 25.35 -58.36
CA LYS A 372 -91.57 24.50 -58.88
C LYS A 372 -92.59 25.40 -59.59
N ASP A 373 -92.54 25.37 -60.92
CA ASP A 373 -93.66 25.46 -61.88
C ASP A 373 -93.00 25.24 -63.27
N GLY A 374 -93.25 24.17 -64.04
CA GLY A 374 -94.51 23.72 -64.65
C GLY A 374 -94.48 24.15 -66.14
N GLY A 375 -94.71 23.36 -67.19
CA GLY A 375 -95.10 21.97 -67.43
C GLY A 375 -95.08 21.70 -68.97
N GLU A 376 -95.31 20.44 -69.36
CA GLU A 376 -95.96 19.88 -70.60
C GLU A 376 -95.74 20.49 -72.02
N PRO A 377 -96.10 19.82 -73.15
CA PRO A 377 -96.60 18.45 -73.36
C PRO A 377 -95.99 17.66 -74.57
N GLU A 378 -96.33 16.36 -74.56
CA GLU A 378 -96.81 15.45 -75.63
C GLU A 378 -96.03 15.00 -76.89
N THR A 379 -95.93 13.65 -76.97
CA THR A 379 -96.16 12.71 -78.10
C THR A 379 -95.14 12.62 -79.25
N GLY A 380 -94.84 11.48 -79.88
CA GLY A 380 -95.29 10.09 -79.72
C GLY A 380 -94.58 9.17 -80.74
N GLU A 381 -94.76 7.85 -80.57
CA GLU A 381 -94.54 6.70 -81.48
C GLU A 381 -93.10 6.28 -81.89
N ALA A 382 -92.67 5.08 -81.46
CA ALA A 382 -92.98 3.79 -82.12
C ALA A 382 -92.90 2.62 -81.14
#